data_AF-A0A920DDH2-F1
#
_entry.id   AF-A0A920DDH2-F1
#
_cell.length_a   1.000
_cell.length_b   1.000
_cell.length_c   1.000
_cell.angle_alpha   90.00
_cell.angle_beta   90.00
_cell.angle_gamma   90.00
#
_symmetry.space_group_name_H-M   'P 1'
#
loop_
_entity.id
_entity.type
_entity.pdbx_description
1 polymer ?
#
loop_
_entity_poly.entity_id
_entity_poly.type
_entity_poly.pdbx_seq_one_letter_code
_entity_poly.pdbx_strand_id
1 'polypeptide(L)'
;METEVPEDLQSGVMCIGENIYKGKSQKAYLSNDIEFRNLLTLLIGPSRAGKSTLISNLCVDAIENGECCIIFDFIETCQMSDEVAKCFPKDKVLEIRCDNIEALQGLGYNEVNSGNSDTPFKQYENAKRQTTNLLTLINSINADDSRLSPKMERYLESASLIAFINNGSIKDVFGVLQNHKIRGRFIHNVPRHQLEFLEEYIENLRELDDYNKQDIVEGTKTNLIIGILDRLNVLKRNSYTELMLKKDTSNNIDFVEEMQKNQLITIKLPQHMFTVESEKDTMVLYFLTKVWLAAQIRAEQIKDKSKRVKVNIVIDELYQCNHSEKFLTSKLSQMSKFILKSIISCHYLLQLKIMRDELRSANASYIIIAGSDKKNFDELKSELHPFTEEDLMNLPRYHALNYVKNVNGYARFITKLPGDASKRKRPSTE
;
A
#
# COMPACT_ATOMS: atom_id res chain seq x y z
N MET A 1 -8.00 29.75 21.33
CA MET A 1 -6.92 30.70 20.95
C MET A 1 -6.86 30.85 19.43
N GLU A 2 -6.63 32.06 18.92
CA GLU A 2 -6.27 32.27 17.50
C GLU A 2 -4.77 32.09 17.33
N THR A 3 -4.36 31.17 16.45
CA THR A 3 -2.96 30.89 16.12
C THR A 3 -2.77 31.16 14.63
N GLU A 4 -1.70 31.89 14.30
CA GLU A 4 -1.36 32.21 12.92
C GLU A 4 -0.78 30.98 12.23
N VAL A 5 -1.18 30.74 10.98
CA VAL A 5 -0.56 29.70 10.14
C VAL A 5 0.83 30.19 9.72
N PRO A 6 1.90 29.42 9.92
CA PRO A 6 3.23 29.82 9.45
C PRO A 6 3.26 30.08 7.94
N GLU A 7 4.06 31.05 7.49
CA GLU A 7 4.12 31.47 6.08
C GLU A 7 4.37 30.30 5.11
N ASP A 8 5.22 29.35 5.49
CA ASP A 8 5.54 28.16 4.67
C ASP A 8 4.39 27.17 4.51
N LEU A 9 3.33 27.33 5.31
CA LEU A 9 2.09 26.55 5.25
C LEU A 9 0.90 27.38 4.77
N GLN A 10 1.06 28.66 4.44
CA GLN A 10 -0.02 29.50 3.88
C GLN A 10 -0.24 29.29 2.37
N SER A 11 0.68 28.58 1.71
CA SER A 11 0.59 28.19 0.30
C SER A 11 1.14 26.78 0.10
N GLY A 12 0.67 26.09 -0.94
CA GLY A 12 1.10 24.72 -1.23
C GLY A 12 0.14 23.99 -2.16
N VAL A 13 0.31 22.68 -2.24
CA VAL A 13 -0.55 21.80 -3.05
C VAL A 13 -1.79 21.41 -2.26
N MET A 14 -1.59 20.69 -1.14
CA MET A 14 -2.66 20.05 -0.38
C MET A 14 -3.24 20.97 0.70
N CYS A 15 -4.41 21.55 0.45
CA CYS A 15 -5.11 22.44 1.38
C CYS A 15 -5.83 21.64 2.47
N ILE A 16 -5.55 21.96 3.73
CA ILE A 16 -6.15 21.33 4.92
C ILE A 16 -7.21 22.21 5.59
N GLY A 17 -7.48 23.39 5.02
CA GLY A 17 -8.58 24.24 5.42
C GLY A 17 -8.24 25.73 5.51
N GLU A 18 -9.13 26.47 6.14
CA GLU A 18 -9.00 27.91 6.38
C GLU A 18 -8.88 28.20 7.87
N ASN A 19 -7.89 28.99 8.26
CA ASN A 19 -7.69 29.52 9.59
C ASN A 19 -8.14 30.99 9.62
N ILE A 20 -8.66 31.45 10.76
CA ILE A 20 -8.96 32.86 11.01
C ILE A 20 -7.97 33.36 12.06
N TYR A 21 -7.17 34.34 11.69
CA TYR A 21 -6.22 35.00 12.59
C TYR A 21 -6.43 36.52 12.53
N LYS A 22 -6.77 37.13 13.68
CA LYS A 22 -7.05 38.57 13.80
C LYS A 22 -8.09 39.06 12.78
N GLY A 23 -9.14 38.25 12.57
CA GLY A 23 -10.24 38.53 11.64
C GLY A 23 -9.89 38.36 10.16
N LYS A 24 -8.67 37.92 9.80
CA LYS A 24 -8.28 37.61 8.42
C LYS A 24 -8.32 36.11 8.18
N SER A 25 -8.92 35.70 7.07
CA SER A 25 -8.89 34.31 6.62
C SER A 25 -7.54 34.01 5.93
N GLN A 26 -6.90 32.91 6.36
CA GLN A 26 -5.66 32.38 5.82
C GLN A 26 -5.89 30.92 5.43
N LYS A 27 -5.53 30.53 4.21
CA LYS A 27 -5.51 29.11 3.85
C LYS A 27 -4.33 28.42 4.54
N ALA A 28 -4.52 27.16 4.89
CA ALA A 28 -3.48 26.32 5.46
C ALA A 28 -3.27 25.08 4.59
N TYR A 29 -2.01 24.71 4.40
CA TYR A 29 -1.58 23.62 3.55
C TYR A 29 -0.70 22.65 4.32
N LEU A 30 -0.59 21.41 3.83
CA LEU A 30 0.51 20.53 4.20
C LEU A 30 1.82 21.08 3.63
N SER A 31 2.93 20.82 4.31
CA SER A 31 4.24 21.30 3.86
C SER A 31 4.53 20.89 2.42
N ASN A 32 4.95 21.86 1.63
CA ASN A 32 5.42 21.65 0.26
C ASN A 32 6.97 21.61 0.17
N ASP A 33 7.65 21.68 1.31
CA ASP A 33 9.11 21.54 1.39
C ASP A 33 9.54 20.19 0.81
N ILE A 34 10.64 20.16 0.06
CA ILE A 34 11.05 18.96 -0.68
C ILE A 34 11.37 17.77 0.22
N GLU A 35 11.84 18.01 1.44
CA GLU A 35 12.18 16.99 2.43
C GLU A 35 10.93 16.52 3.20
N PHE A 36 9.93 17.39 3.37
CA PHE A 36 8.77 17.12 4.24
C PHE A 36 7.48 16.79 3.50
N ARG A 37 7.34 17.17 2.22
CA ARG A 37 6.10 17.00 1.44
C ARG A 37 5.66 15.55 1.24
N ASN A 38 6.58 14.59 1.43
CA ASN A 38 6.30 13.16 1.31
C ASN A 38 6.15 12.45 2.66
N LEU A 39 6.21 13.18 3.79
CA LEU A 39 5.98 12.60 5.11
C LEU A 39 4.52 12.22 5.28
N LEU A 40 4.26 11.20 6.10
CA LEU A 40 2.91 10.70 6.33
C LEU A 40 2.01 11.77 6.95
N THR A 41 0.74 11.77 6.55
CA THR A 41 -0.31 12.56 7.18
C THR A 41 -1.37 11.62 7.77
N LEU A 42 -1.62 11.76 9.06
CA LEU A 42 -2.62 11.00 9.79
C LEU A 42 -3.85 11.87 10.06
N LEU A 43 -5.01 11.38 9.64
CA LEU A 43 -6.32 12.01 9.85
C LEU A 43 -7.07 11.28 10.96
N ILE A 44 -7.30 11.97 12.07
CA ILE A 44 -7.93 11.40 13.26
C ILE A 44 -9.31 12.01 13.43
N GLY A 45 -10.36 11.18 13.52
CA GLY A 45 -11.70 11.68 13.80
C GLY A 45 -12.80 10.62 13.74
N PRO A 46 -13.92 10.82 14.44
CA PRO A 46 -15.02 9.88 14.45
C PRO A 46 -15.68 9.76 13.07
N SER A 47 -16.58 8.80 12.91
CA SER A 47 -17.40 8.67 11.71
C SER A 47 -18.16 9.97 11.43
N ARG A 48 -18.27 10.34 10.14
CA ARG A 48 -18.97 11.56 9.68
C ARG A 48 -18.37 12.90 10.15
N ALA A 49 -17.14 12.89 10.68
CA ALA A 49 -16.42 14.12 11.09
C ALA A 49 -15.92 14.97 9.92
N GLY A 50 -15.90 14.43 8.70
CA GLY A 50 -15.36 15.10 7.50
C GLY A 50 -14.05 14.51 6.96
N LYS A 51 -13.60 13.34 7.47
CA LYS A 51 -12.39 12.65 6.99
C LYS A 51 -12.41 12.40 5.47
N SER A 52 -13.44 11.73 4.98
CA SER A 52 -13.58 11.38 3.56
C SER A 52 -13.67 12.64 2.67
N THR A 53 -14.34 13.70 3.14
CA THR A 53 -14.37 14.99 2.45
C THR A 53 -12.97 15.61 2.38
N LEU A 54 -12.22 15.61 3.47
CA LEU A 54 -10.83 16.10 3.47
C LEU A 54 -9.96 15.26 2.52
N ILE A 55 -10.02 13.93 2.59
CA ILE A 55 -9.31 13.02 1.68
C ILE A 55 -9.63 13.33 0.21
N SER A 56 -10.91 13.54 -0.12
CA SER A 56 -11.35 13.91 -1.46
C SER A 56 -10.71 15.21 -1.93
N ASN A 57 -10.71 16.24 -1.08
CA ASN A 57 -10.05 17.52 -1.37
C ASN A 57 -8.54 17.36 -1.58
N LEU A 58 -7.86 16.58 -0.74
CA LEU A 58 -6.42 16.32 -0.87
C LEU A 58 -6.08 15.58 -2.18
N CYS A 59 -6.94 14.66 -2.62
CA CYS A 59 -6.77 13.96 -3.91
C CYS A 59 -6.99 14.91 -5.09
N VAL A 60 -8.01 15.77 -5.04
CA VAL A 60 -8.24 16.82 -6.05
C VAL A 60 -7.06 17.76 -6.14
N ASP A 61 -6.61 18.31 -5.01
CA ASP A 61 -5.45 19.19 -4.94
C ASP A 61 -4.20 18.53 -5.55
N ALA A 62 -3.93 17.27 -5.21
CA ALA A 62 -2.80 16.50 -5.74
C ALA A 62 -2.88 16.32 -7.26
N ILE A 63 -4.01 15.83 -7.77
CA ILE A 63 -4.17 15.53 -9.20
C ILE A 63 -4.21 16.82 -10.04
N GLU A 64 -4.77 17.92 -9.54
CA GLU A 64 -4.71 19.23 -10.21
C GLU A 64 -3.26 19.76 -10.30
N ASN A 65 -2.35 19.29 -9.44
CA ASN A 65 -0.94 19.69 -9.40
C ASN A 65 0.03 18.64 -9.99
N GLY A 66 -0.43 17.75 -10.86
CA GLY A 66 0.46 16.81 -11.54
C GLY A 66 0.84 15.58 -10.73
N GLU A 67 0.28 15.38 -9.53
CA GLU A 67 0.54 14.21 -8.69
C GLU A 67 -0.39 13.02 -9.03
N CYS A 68 -0.09 11.83 -8.49
CA CYS A 68 -0.91 10.63 -8.58
C CYS A 68 -1.50 10.30 -7.20
N CYS A 69 -2.72 9.78 -7.16
CA CYS A 69 -3.36 9.29 -5.94
C CYS A 69 -3.75 7.83 -6.10
N ILE A 70 -3.42 6.99 -5.11
CA ILE A 70 -3.87 5.61 -5.04
C ILE A 70 -4.75 5.47 -3.80
N ILE A 71 -6.02 5.11 -3.98
CA ILE A 71 -6.96 4.89 -2.88
C ILE A 71 -7.16 3.39 -2.69
N PHE A 72 -6.85 2.89 -1.49
CA PHE A 72 -7.26 1.57 -1.02
C PHE A 72 -8.62 1.71 -0.35
N ASP A 73 -9.66 1.19 -1.00
CA ASP A 73 -11.02 1.32 -0.51
C ASP A 73 -11.61 -0.07 -0.26
N PHE A 74 -11.76 -0.41 1.02
CA PHE A 74 -12.29 -1.68 1.49
C PHE A 74 -13.43 -1.51 2.49
N ILE A 75 -14.01 -0.31 2.56
CA ILE A 75 -15.08 0.02 3.49
C ILE A 75 -16.43 -0.10 2.78
N GLU A 76 -17.33 -0.90 3.35
CA GLU A 76 -18.68 -1.16 2.82
C GLU A 76 -18.71 -1.50 1.31
N THR A 77 -19.10 -0.53 0.48
CA THR A 77 -19.27 -0.64 -0.98
C THR A 77 -18.23 0.15 -1.78
N CYS A 78 -17.19 0.66 -1.13
CA CYS A 78 -16.16 1.52 -1.71
C CYS A 78 -16.68 2.91 -2.15
N GLN A 79 -17.62 3.47 -1.38
CA GLN A 79 -18.25 4.75 -1.69
C GLN A 79 -17.25 5.92 -1.72
N MET A 80 -16.22 5.91 -0.87
CA MET A 80 -15.24 6.99 -0.82
C MET A 80 -14.51 7.13 -2.16
N SER A 81 -14.01 6.02 -2.71
CA SER A 81 -13.33 6.03 -4.01
C SER A 81 -14.26 6.45 -5.15
N ASP A 82 -15.55 6.05 -5.13
CA ASP A 82 -16.55 6.51 -6.10
C ASP A 82 -16.80 8.03 -6.03
N GLU A 83 -16.89 8.59 -4.82
CA GLU A 83 -17.06 10.04 -4.62
C GLU A 83 -15.86 10.84 -5.11
N VAL A 84 -14.65 10.37 -4.82
CA VAL A 84 -13.42 10.99 -5.32
C VAL A 84 -13.32 10.86 -6.83
N ALA A 85 -13.60 9.70 -7.41
CA ALA A 85 -13.56 9.47 -8.85
C ALA A 85 -14.49 10.41 -9.63
N LYS A 86 -15.69 10.70 -9.11
CA LYS A 86 -16.66 11.66 -9.71
C LYS A 86 -16.10 13.08 -9.84
N CYS A 87 -15.07 13.44 -9.07
CA CYS A 87 -14.42 14.75 -9.17
C CYS A 87 -13.54 14.88 -10.42
N PHE A 88 -13.25 13.79 -11.14
CA PHE A 88 -12.34 13.75 -12.28
C PHE A 88 -13.02 13.25 -13.56
N PRO A 89 -12.50 13.60 -14.74
CA PRO A 89 -12.92 12.95 -15.97
C PRO A 89 -12.42 11.48 -16.01
N LYS A 90 -13.12 10.61 -16.76
CA LYS A 90 -12.88 9.15 -16.73
C LYS A 90 -11.47 8.75 -17.17
N ASP A 91 -10.85 9.50 -18.06
CA ASP A 91 -9.48 9.29 -18.54
C ASP A 91 -8.41 9.57 -17.48
N LYS A 92 -8.76 10.27 -16.40
CA LYS A 92 -7.91 10.45 -15.21
C LYS A 92 -8.21 9.47 -14.08
N VAL A 93 -9.03 8.45 -14.31
CA VAL A 93 -9.42 7.46 -13.29
C VAL A 93 -9.14 6.05 -13.80
N LEU A 94 -8.27 5.34 -13.10
CA LEU A 94 -8.03 3.92 -13.26
C LEU A 94 -8.70 3.15 -12.11
N GLU A 95 -9.72 2.36 -12.42
CA GLU A 95 -10.41 1.54 -11.43
C GLU A 95 -9.94 0.09 -11.46
N ILE A 96 -9.40 -0.38 -10.34
CA ILE A 96 -9.09 -1.78 -10.08
C ILE A 96 -10.22 -2.37 -9.25
N ARG A 97 -11.14 -3.06 -9.92
CA ARG A 97 -12.34 -3.63 -9.32
C ARG A 97 -12.16 -5.12 -9.03
N CYS A 98 -11.96 -5.47 -7.76
CA CYS A 98 -11.73 -6.86 -7.38
C CYS A 98 -13.04 -7.68 -7.31
N ASP A 99 -14.19 -7.01 -7.28
CA ASP A 99 -15.54 -7.61 -7.33
C ASP A 99 -15.99 -7.96 -8.76
N ASN A 100 -15.27 -7.48 -9.79
CA ASN A 100 -15.58 -7.72 -11.18
C ASN A 100 -14.68 -8.82 -11.77
N ILE A 101 -15.23 -10.01 -12.01
CA ILE A 101 -14.50 -11.19 -12.52
C ILE A 101 -13.81 -10.93 -13.87
N GLU A 102 -14.43 -10.16 -14.76
CA GLU A 102 -13.87 -9.86 -16.10
C GLU A 102 -12.63 -8.98 -15.97
N ALA A 103 -12.70 -7.94 -15.14
CA ALA A 103 -11.63 -6.98 -14.89
C ALA A 103 -10.62 -7.41 -13.82
N LEU A 104 -10.88 -8.53 -13.14
CA LEU A 104 -10.06 -9.05 -12.04
C LEU A 104 -8.60 -9.23 -12.48
N GLN A 105 -7.62 -8.85 -11.67
CA GLN A 105 -6.21 -9.08 -11.99
C GLN A 105 -5.75 -10.46 -11.51
N GLY A 106 -4.80 -11.09 -12.22
CA GLY A 106 -4.11 -12.26 -11.70
C GLY A 106 -3.20 -11.92 -10.52
N LEU A 107 -3.05 -12.82 -9.56
CA LEU A 107 -2.06 -12.64 -8.48
C LEU A 107 -0.65 -12.79 -9.03
N GLY A 108 0.10 -11.70 -9.06
CA GLY A 108 1.49 -11.68 -9.53
C GLY A 108 2.13 -10.29 -9.45
N TYR A 109 3.45 -10.30 -9.51
CA TYR A 109 4.33 -9.14 -9.40
C TYR A 109 4.94 -8.80 -10.77
N ASN A 110 4.07 -8.45 -11.73
CA ASN A 110 4.44 -8.21 -13.12
C ASN A 110 5.30 -6.95 -13.33
N GLU A 111 5.36 -6.05 -12.35
CA GLU A 111 6.15 -4.80 -12.38
C GLU A 111 7.64 -5.05 -12.66
N VAL A 112 8.18 -6.21 -12.25
CA VAL A 112 9.60 -6.50 -12.48
C VAL A 112 9.93 -6.69 -13.97
N ASN A 113 8.94 -7.00 -14.79
CA ASN A 113 9.10 -7.26 -16.22
C ASN A 113 8.98 -5.98 -17.06
N SER A 114 8.66 -4.83 -16.45
CA SER A 114 8.51 -3.53 -17.11
C SER A 114 9.83 -2.94 -17.65
N GLY A 115 10.92 -3.70 -17.56
CA GLY A 115 12.15 -3.47 -18.31
C GLY A 115 12.67 -4.81 -18.82
N ASN A 116 12.71 -4.99 -20.13
CA ASN A 116 13.44 -6.10 -20.76
C ASN A 116 14.83 -6.15 -20.14
N SER A 117 15.11 -7.19 -19.34
CA SER A 117 16.36 -7.29 -18.60
C SER A 117 17.40 -7.99 -19.47
N ASP A 118 18.37 -7.21 -19.93
CA ASP A 118 19.38 -7.67 -20.90
C ASP A 118 20.42 -8.63 -20.31
N THR A 119 20.54 -8.73 -18.98
CA THR A 119 21.59 -9.55 -18.33
C THR A 119 21.02 -10.70 -17.49
N PRO A 120 21.71 -11.86 -17.45
CA PRO A 120 21.39 -12.99 -16.56
C PRO A 120 21.19 -12.58 -15.10
N PHE A 121 22.09 -11.76 -14.56
CA PHE A 121 22.02 -11.32 -13.17
C PHE A 121 20.78 -10.46 -12.90
N LYS A 122 20.39 -9.57 -13.82
CA LYS A 122 19.21 -8.73 -13.61
C LYS A 122 17.92 -9.54 -13.66
N GLN A 123 17.83 -10.54 -14.54
CA GLN A 123 16.72 -11.51 -14.54
C GLN A 123 16.63 -12.25 -13.21
N TYR A 124 17.75 -12.73 -12.68
CA TYR A 124 17.82 -13.37 -11.36
C TYR A 124 17.42 -12.42 -10.21
N GLU A 125 17.92 -11.18 -10.22
CA GLU A 125 17.56 -10.15 -9.24
C GLU A 125 16.05 -9.86 -9.28
N ASN A 126 15.44 -9.78 -10.46
CA ASN A 126 14.00 -9.58 -10.62
C ASN A 126 13.20 -10.76 -10.05
N ALA A 127 13.61 -12.00 -10.34
CA ALA A 127 12.99 -13.19 -9.75
C ALA A 127 13.12 -13.20 -8.21
N LYS A 128 14.25 -12.75 -7.66
CA LYS A 128 14.44 -12.57 -6.21
C LYS A 128 13.47 -11.55 -5.63
N ARG A 129 13.26 -10.41 -6.29
CA ARG A 129 12.28 -9.40 -5.85
C ARG A 129 10.86 -9.95 -5.84
N GLN A 130 10.43 -10.67 -6.88
CA GLN A 130 9.13 -11.33 -6.89
C GLN A 130 9.01 -12.34 -5.74
N THR A 131 10.06 -13.13 -5.51
CA THR A 131 10.14 -14.11 -4.44
C THR A 131 9.98 -13.47 -3.06
N THR A 132 10.69 -12.37 -2.77
CA THR A 132 10.57 -11.65 -1.50
C THR A 132 9.14 -11.13 -1.26
N ASN A 133 8.49 -10.61 -2.29
CA ASN A 133 7.12 -10.13 -2.16
C ASN A 133 6.13 -11.29 -1.96
N LEU A 134 6.30 -12.41 -2.68
CA LEU A 134 5.49 -13.61 -2.45
C LEU A 134 5.69 -14.16 -1.03
N LEU A 135 6.93 -14.25 -0.53
CA LEU A 135 7.21 -14.67 0.85
C LEU A 135 6.52 -13.76 1.87
N THR A 136 6.55 -12.45 1.64
CA THR A 136 5.86 -11.47 2.51
C THR A 136 4.36 -11.72 2.53
N LEU A 137 3.75 -11.94 1.36
CA LEU A 137 2.33 -12.26 1.22
C LEU A 137 1.98 -13.60 1.89
N ILE A 138 2.76 -14.66 1.67
CA ILE A 138 2.44 -15.97 2.25
C ILE A 138 2.59 -15.98 3.76
N ASN A 139 3.62 -15.32 4.30
CA ASN A 139 3.81 -15.24 5.74
C ASN A 139 2.68 -14.46 6.44
N SER A 140 1.98 -13.55 5.76
CA SER A 140 0.83 -12.82 6.34
C SER A 140 -0.47 -13.63 6.42
N ILE A 141 -0.57 -14.79 5.75
CA ILE A 141 -1.82 -15.58 5.67
C ILE A 141 -1.96 -16.48 6.93
N ASN A 142 -1.75 -15.93 8.13
CA ASN A 142 -1.87 -16.68 9.39
C ASN A 142 -2.67 -15.91 10.44
N ALA A 143 -3.53 -16.62 11.17
CA ALA A 143 -4.25 -16.06 12.31
C ALA A 143 -3.35 -15.91 13.56
N ASP A 144 -2.36 -16.79 13.73
CA ASP A 144 -1.59 -16.92 14.97
C ASP A 144 -0.15 -16.38 14.89
N ASP A 145 0.16 -15.51 13.91
CA ASP A 145 1.51 -14.94 13.71
C ASP A 145 2.64 -15.99 13.54
N SER A 146 2.29 -17.26 13.34
CA SER A 146 3.28 -18.34 13.16
C SER A 146 4.00 -18.15 11.83
N ARG A 147 5.32 -18.04 11.89
CA ARG A 147 6.17 -18.01 10.69
C ARG A 147 6.32 -19.41 10.12
N LEU A 148 6.50 -19.51 8.81
CA LEU A 148 7.00 -20.73 8.21
C LEU A 148 8.33 -21.11 8.86
N SER A 149 8.56 -22.42 9.06
CA SER A 149 9.89 -22.86 9.52
C SER A 149 10.96 -22.45 8.50
N PRO A 150 12.22 -22.21 8.92
CA PRO A 150 13.29 -21.85 7.98
C PRO A 150 13.43 -22.84 6.82
N LYS A 151 13.18 -24.12 7.08
CA LYS A 151 13.19 -25.17 6.05
C LYS A 151 12.05 -25.02 5.03
N MET A 152 10.85 -24.67 5.48
CA MET A 152 9.72 -24.37 4.58
C MET A 152 9.97 -23.11 3.76
N GLU A 153 10.46 -22.03 4.38
CA GLU A 153 10.80 -20.80 3.66
C GLU A 153 11.83 -21.07 2.56
N ARG A 154 12.86 -21.89 2.83
CA ARG A 154 13.84 -22.32 1.83
C ARG A 154 13.19 -23.02 0.62
N TYR A 155 12.21 -23.90 0.83
CA TYR A 155 11.52 -24.56 -0.28
C TYR A 155 10.62 -23.58 -1.06
N LEU A 156 9.89 -22.71 -0.37
CA LEU A 156 9.05 -21.70 -1.01
C LEU A 156 9.91 -20.73 -1.83
N GLU A 157 11.03 -20.27 -1.28
CA GLU A 157 12.00 -19.44 -1.99
C GLU A 157 12.53 -20.13 -3.25
N SER A 158 12.98 -21.38 -3.10
CA SER A 158 13.53 -22.16 -4.22
C SER A 158 12.49 -22.36 -5.33
N ALA A 159 11.26 -22.75 -4.98
CA ALA A 159 10.18 -22.91 -5.95
C ALA A 159 9.81 -21.61 -6.64
N SER A 160 9.81 -20.50 -5.88
CA SER A 160 9.52 -19.17 -6.40
C SER A 160 10.53 -18.75 -7.46
N LEU A 161 11.83 -18.89 -7.16
CA LEU A 161 12.90 -18.52 -8.07
C LEU A 161 12.84 -19.32 -9.37
N ILE A 162 12.68 -20.65 -9.28
CA ILE A 162 12.59 -21.51 -10.46
C ILE A 162 11.36 -21.16 -11.30
N ALA A 163 10.20 -20.92 -10.67
CA ALA A 163 9.00 -20.53 -11.41
C ALA A 163 9.19 -19.16 -12.09
N PHE A 164 9.65 -18.15 -11.36
CA PHE A 164 9.77 -16.78 -11.84
C PHE A 164 10.84 -16.59 -12.91
N ILE A 165 11.99 -17.28 -12.84
CA ILE A 165 12.98 -17.29 -13.93
C ILE A 165 12.40 -17.86 -15.23
N ASN A 166 11.43 -18.78 -15.11
CA ASN A 166 10.69 -19.32 -16.25
C ASN A 166 9.48 -18.44 -16.65
N ASN A 167 9.36 -17.21 -16.14
CA ASN A 167 8.20 -16.33 -16.30
C ASN A 167 6.88 -16.96 -15.82
N GLY A 168 6.97 -17.89 -14.86
CA GLY A 168 5.82 -18.53 -14.24
C GLY A 168 5.06 -17.59 -13.29
N SER A 169 3.81 -17.95 -13.02
CA SER A 169 2.91 -17.27 -12.09
C SER A 169 3.08 -17.76 -10.64
N ILE A 170 2.40 -17.10 -9.69
CA ILE A 170 2.31 -17.59 -8.30
C ILE A 170 1.69 -19.00 -8.24
N LYS A 171 0.73 -19.31 -9.13
CA LYS A 171 0.16 -20.66 -9.24
C LYS A 171 1.21 -21.70 -9.63
N ASP A 172 2.15 -21.33 -10.50
CA ASP A 172 3.23 -22.22 -10.92
C ASP A 172 4.20 -22.50 -9.77
N VAL A 173 4.47 -21.53 -8.89
CA VAL A 173 5.26 -21.74 -7.65
C VAL A 173 4.65 -22.88 -6.83
N PHE A 174 3.34 -22.84 -6.59
CA PHE A 174 2.66 -23.88 -5.85
C PHE A 174 2.60 -25.21 -6.60
N GLY A 175 2.53 -25.17 -7.94
CA GLY A 175 2.65 -26.36 -8.79
C GLY A 175 4.02 -27.05 -8.64
N VAL A 176 5.11 -26.27 -8.63
CA VAL A 176 6.48 -26.75 -8.40
C VAL A 176 6.64 -27.36 -7.01
N LEU A 177 6.00 -26.78 -5.99
CA LEU A 177 6.03 -27.35 -4.64
C LEU A 177 5.25 -28.68 -4.55
N GLN A 178 4.06 -28.76 -5.13
CA GLN A 178 3.13 -29.87 -4.91
C GLN A 178 3.37 -31.09 -5.82
N ASN A 179 3.84 -30.87 -7.05
CA ASN A 179 3.86 -31.92 -8.07
C ASN A 179 5.26 -32.10 -8.67
N HIS A 180 5.88 -33.25 -8.41
CA HIS A 180 7.21 -33.59 -8.92
C HIS A 180 7.33 -33.52 -10.44
N LYS A 181 6.27 -33.80 -11.20
CA LYS A 181 6.29 -33.70 -12.67
C LYS A 181 6.31 -32.24 -13.13
N ILE A 182 5.57 -31.38 -12.46
CA ILE A 182 5.59 -29.92 -12.73
C ILE A 182 6.96 -29.36 -12.32
N ARG A 183 7.45 -29.69 -11.13
CA ARG A 183 8.78 -29.34 -10.64
C ARG A 183 9.87 -29.72 -11.63
N GLY A 184 9.91 -30.99 -12.06
CA GLY A 184 10.90 -31.48 -13.02
C GLY A 184 10.86 -30.73 -14.36
N ARG A 185 9.65 -30.39 -14.85
CA ARG A 185 9.49 -29.59 -16.07
C ARG A 185 10.07 -28.17 -15.90
N PHE A 186 9.76 -27.50 -14.79
CA PHE A 186 10.25 -26.16 -14.52
C PHE A 186 11.77 -26.14 -14.32
N ILE A 187 12.34 -27.13 -13.62
CA ILE A 187 13.79 -27.30 -13.47
C ILE A 187 14.45 -27.53 -14.83
N HIS A 188 13.86 -28.38 -15.68
CA HIS A 188 14.39 -28.66 -17.02
C HIS A 188 14.37 -27.43 -17.93
N ASN A 189 13.37 -26.57 -17.78
CA ASN A 189 13.21 -25.36 -18.58
C ASN A 189 14.08 -24.18 -18.12
N VAL A 190 14.80 -24.32 -16.98
CA VAL A 190 15.73 -23.29 -16.51
C VAL A 190 16.75 -22.96 -17.62
N PRO A 191 16.88 -21.69 -18.03
CA PRO A 191 17.86 -21.30 -19.03
C PRO A 191 19.29 -21.63 -18.59
N ARG A 192 20.13 -22.11 -19.51
CA ARG A 192 21.51 -22.55 -19.19
C ARG A 192 22.34 -21.46 -18.49
N HIS A 193 22.16 -20.21 -18.87
CA HIS A 193 22.86 -19.05 -18.26
C HIS A 193 22.38 -18.72 -16.84
N GLN A 194 21.30 -19.34 -16.35
CA GLN A 194 20.79 -19.18 -15.00
C GLN A 194 21.19 -20.34 -14.07
N LEU A 195 21.75 -21.43 -14.61
CA LEU A 195 22.04 -22.64 -13.81
C LEU A 195 23.00 -22.36 -12.66
N GLU A 196 24.03 -21.54 -12.87
CA GLU A 196 24.99 -21.16 -11.82
C GLU A 196 24.31 -20.42 -10.66
N PHE A 197 23.36 -19.52 -10.96
CA PHE A 197 22.59 -18.83 -9.91
C PHE A 197 21.58 -19.73 -9.22
N LEU A 198 21.16 -20.81 -9.87
CA LEU A 198 20.02 -21.63 -9.45
C LEU A 198 20.37 -23.01 -8.89
N GLU A 199 21.63 -23.44 -8.95
CA GLU A 199 22.08 -24.77 -8.55
C GLU A 199 21.60 -25.17 -7.15
N GLU A 200 21.86 -24.33 -6.14
CA GLU A 200 21.44 -24.60 -4.75
C GLU A 200 19.90 -24.72 -4.63
N TYR A 201 19.16 -23.87 -5.33
CA TYR A 201 17.69 -23.88 -5.29
C TYR A 201 17.11 -25.11 -5.99
N ILE A 202 17.76 -25.59 -7.05
CA ILE A 202 17.40 -26.85 -7.72
C ILE A 202 17.62 -28.03 -6.77
N GLU A 203 18.77 -28.09 -6.09
CA GLU A 203 19.06 -29.15 -5.11
C GLU A 203 18.07 -29.13 -3.94
N ASN A 204 17.76 -27.95 -3.39
CA ASN A 204 16.74 -27.79 -2.36
C ASN A 204 15.39 -28.37 -2.83
N LEU A 205 14.99 -28.14 -4.08
CA LEU A 205 13.72 -28.67 -4.61
C LEU A 205 13.75 -30.18 -4.84
N ARG A 206 14.90 -30.77 -5.21
CA ARG A 206 15.05 -32.23 -5.34
C ARG A 206 14.89 -32.95 -4.00
N GLU A 207 15.15 -32.29 -2.88
CA GLU A 207 14.85 -32.87 -1.56
C GLU A 207 13.35 -33.19 -1.36
N LEU A 208 12.46 -32.48 -2.07
CA LEU A 208 11.01 -32.71 -2.04
C LEU A 208 10.58 -33.93 -2.85
N ASP A 209 11.43 -34.48 -3.70
CA ASP A 209 11.12 -35.69 -4.47
C ASP A 209 11.02 -36.90 -3.52
N ASP A 210 9.95 -37.67 -3.70
CA ASP A 210 9.76 -38.94 -2.99
C ASP A 210 10.12 -40.09 -3.91
N TYR A 211 11.10 -40.88 -3.48
CA TYR A 211 11.71 -41.94 -4.28
C TYR A 211 11.20 -43.29 -3.83
N ASN A 212 10.86 -44.14 -4.80
CA ASN A 212 10.51 -45.51 -4.54
C ASN A 212 11.77 -46.36 -4.24
N LYS A 213 11.58 -47.66 -3.99
CA LYS A 213 12.68 -48.61 -3.71
C LYS A 213 13.66 -48.82 -4.88
N GLN A 214 13.34 -48.31 -6.06
CA GLN A 214 14.15 -48.42 -7.28
C GLN A 214 14.79 -47.08 -7.65
N ASP A 215 14.84 -46.12 -6.72
CA ASP A 215 15.37 -44.76 -6.92
C ASP A 215 14.66 -43.96 -8.05
N ILE A 216 13.38 -44.25 -8.27
CA ILE A 216 12.53 -43.50 -9.20
C ILE A 216 11.64 -42.56 -8.40
N VAL A 217 11.59 -41.28 -8.80
CA VAL A 217 10.68 -40.28 -8.22
C VAL A 217 9.23 -40.66 -8.55
N GLU A 218 8.43 -40.97 -7.52
CA GLU A 218 7.01 -41.31 -7.66
C GLU A 218 6.07 -40.29 -7.01
N GLY A 219 6.60 -39.41 -6.15
CA GLY A 219 5.79 -38.53 -5.33
C GLY A 219 6.47 -37.23 -4.90
N THR A 220 5.80 -36.54 -3.99
CA THR A 220 6.29 -35.31 -3.34
C THR A 220 6.19 -35.51 -1.82
N LYS A 221 7.25 -35.19 -1.08
CA LYS A 221 7.28 -35.20 0.39
C LYS A 221 6.50 -34.02 0.98
N THR A 222 5.17 -34.10 0.91
CA THR A 222 4.24 -33.03 1.31
C THR A 222 4.39 -32.58 2.76
N ASN A 223 4.81 -33.48 3.66
CA ASN A 223 5.08 -33.17 5.06
C ASN A 223 6.14 -32.07 5.26
N LEU A 224 7.07 -31.90 4.29
CA LEU A 224 8.10 -30.86 4.35
C LEU A 224 7.59 -29.46 4.00
N ILE A 225 6.42 -29.37 3.36
CA ILE A 225 5.84 -28.12 2.85
C ILE A 225 4.43 -27.85 3.39
N ILE A 226 3.95 -28.64 4.37
CA ILE A 226 2.56 -28.61 4.83
C ILE A 226 2.09 -27.21 5.24
N GLY A 227 2.92 -26.45 5.97
CA GLY A 227 2.58 -25.09 6.39
C GLY A 227 2.40 -24.12 5.21
N ILE A 228 3.11 -24.31 4.10
CA ILE A 228 2.93 -23.51 2.88
C ILE A 228 1.58 -23.85 2.24
N LEU A 229 1.24 -25.13 2.20
CA LEU A 229 -0.02 -25.60 1.62
C LEU A 229 -1.23 -25.15 2.42
N ASP A 230 -1.13 -25.12 3.75
CA ASP A 230 -2.19 -24.62 4.62
C ASP A 230 -2.50 -23.14 4.33
N ARG A 231 -1.46 -22.31 4.18
CA ARG A 231 -1.60 -20.89 3.80
C ARG A 231 -2.21 -20.72 2.41
N LEU A 232 -1.77 -21.53 1.44
CA LEU A 232 -2.40 -21.55 0.12
C LEU A 232 -3.88 -21.94 0.20
N ASN A 233 -4.22 -22.91 1.04
CA ASN A 233 -5.61 -23.35 1.20
C ASN A 233 -6.47 -22.25 1.81
N VAL A 234 -5.97 -21.47 2.78
CA VAL A 234 -6.64 -20.28 3.29
C VAL A 234 -6.87 -19.26 2.16
N LEU A 235 -5.86 -18.99 1.35
CA LEU A 235 -5.97 -18.07 0.21
C LEU A 235 -7.04 -18.50 -0.81
N LYS A 236 -7.22 -19.82 -1.00
CA LYS A 236 -8.22 -20.40 -1.90
C LYS A 236 -9.65 -20.47 -1.33
N ARG A 237 -9.85 -20.23 -0.04
CA ARG A 237 -11.21 -20.23 0.56
C ARG A 237 -12.08 -19.12 0.00
N ASN A 238 -11.47 -17.98 -0.30
CA ASN A 238 -12.13 -16.86 -0.95
C ASN A 238 -12.19 -17.10 -2.47
N SER A 239 -13.40 -17.08 -3.04
CA SER A 239 -13.61 -17.35 -4.47
C SER A 239 -12.91 -16.35 -5.37
N TYR A 240 -12.87 -15.06 -5.01
CA TYR A 240 -12.20 -14.03 -5.79
C TYR A 240 -10.70 -14.28 -5.80
N THR A 241 -10.10 -14.50 -4.63
CA THR A 241 -8.67 -14.76 -4.53
C THR A 241 -8.26 -16.07 -5.22
N GLU A 242 -9.10 -17.12 -5.14
CA GLU A 242 -8.88 -18.36 -5.89
C GLU A 242 -8.89 -18.11 -7.41
N LEU A 243 -9.82 -17.29 -7.92
CA LEU A 243 -9.86 -16.90 -9.33
C LEU A 243 -8.64 -16.07 -9.72
N MET A 244 -8.20 -15.13 -8.88
CA MET A 244 -6.98 -14.34 -9.11
C MET A 244 -5.74 -15.25 -9.18
N LEU A 245 -5.63 -16.29 -8.34
CA LEU A 245 -4.56 -17.28 -8.45
C LEU A 245 -4.60 -18.05 -9.77
N LYS A 246 -5.79 -18.30 -10.32
CA LYS A 246 -5.96 -19.06 -11.57
C LYS A 246 -5.74 -18.21 -12.83
N LYS A 247 -5.95 -16.90 -12.74
CA LYS A 247 -5.88 -15.97 -13.88
C LYS A 247 -4.43 -15.66 -14.24
N ASP A 248 -4.20 -15.49 -15.54
CA ASP A 248 -2.90 -15.10 -16.08
C ASP A 248 -2.56 -13.64 -15.74
N THR A 249 -1.27 -13.32 -15.73
CA THR A 249 -0.75 -12.00 -15.30
C THR A 249 -0.26 -11.11 -16.44
N SER A 250 -0.26 -11.60 -17.69
CA SER A 250 0.23 -10.85 -18.86
C SER A 250 -0.53 -9.54 -19.13
N ASN A 251 -1.82 -9.51 -18.80
CA ASN A 251 -2.68 -8.34 -18.96
C ASN A 251 -2.96 -7.62 -17.63
N ASN A 252 -2.17 -7.90 -16.60
CA ASN A 252 -2.27 -7.14 -15.36
C ASN A 252 -1.88 -5.69 -15.58
N ILE A 253 -2.41 -4.83 -14.71
CA ILE A 253 -2.00 -3.43 -14.66
C ILE A 253 -0.55 -3.37 -14.18
N ASP A 254 0.21 -2.45 -14.77
CA ASP A 254 1.59 -2.16 -14.40
C ASP A 254 1.66 -0.90 -13.54
N PHE A 255 1.88 -1.07 -12.23
CA PHE A 255 1.99 0.07 -11.33
C PHE A 255 3.22 0.95 -11.60
N VAL A 256 4.28 0.44 -12.24
CA VAL A 256 5.46 1.27 -12.58
C VAL A 256 5.05 2.37 -13.55
N GLU A 257 4.25 2.03 -14.56
CA GLU A 257 3.73 2.96 -15.56
C GLU A 257 2.59 3.82 -14.99
N GLU A 258 1.60 3.21 -14.36
CA GLU A 258 0.39 3.93 -13.91
C GLU A 258 0.68 4.95 -12.81
N MET A 259 1.64 4.67 -11.91
CA MET A 259 2.07 5.62 -10.87
C MET A 259 2.81 6.84 -11.41
N GLN A 260 3.27 6.80 -12.66
CA GLN A 260 3.97 7.90 -13.31
C GLN A 260 3.01 8.82 -14.09
N LYS A 261 1.72 8.46 -14.20
CA LYS A 261 0.69 9.30 -14.80
C LYS A 261 0.05 10.21 -13.76
N ASN A 262 -0.43 11.37 -14.19
CA ASN A 262 -1.25 12.26 -13.36
C ASN A 262 -2.70 11.76 -13.34
N GLN A 263 -3.02 10.86 -12.40
CA GLN A 263 -4.32 10.22 -12.33
C GLN A 263 -4.69 9.76 -10.91
N LEU A 264 -5.97 9.43 -10.75
CA LEU A 264 -6.49 8.67 -9.63
C LEU A 264 -6.47 7.17 -9.97
N ILE A 265 -5.93 6.35 -9.07
CA ILE A 265 -6.05 4.90 -9.10
C ILE A 265 -6.88 4.47 -7.90
N THR A 266 -7.97 3.74 -8.12
CA THR A 266 -8.81 3.22 -7.02
C THR A 266 -8.71 1.70 -6.98
N ILE A 267 -8.28 1.15 -5.85
CA ILE A 267 -8.28 -0.29 -5.57
C ILE A 267 -9.51 -0.59 -4.73
N LYS A 268 -10.55 -1.11 -5.40
CA LYS A 268 -11.85 -1.39 -4.78
C LYS A 268 -11.91 -2.83 -4.33
N LEU A 269 -12.06 -3.01 -3.03
CA LEU A 269 -12.14 -4.27 -2.30
C LEU A 269 -13.43 -4.29 -1.45
N PRO A 270 -14.64 -4.25 -2.05
CA PRO A 270 -15.90 -4.19 -1.30
C PRO A 270 -15.97 -5.20 -0.16
N GLN A 271 -16.47 -4.77 1.00
CA GLN A 271 -16.44 -5.56 2.22
C GLN A 271 -17.19 -6.89 2.08
N HIS A 272 -18.25 -6.95 1.26
CA HIS A 272 -19.01 -8.19 1.00
C HIS A 272 -18.17 -9.29 0.32
N MET A 273 -17.03 -8.95 -0.30
CA MET A 273 -16.11 -9.93 -0.86
C MET A 273 -15.32 -10.69 0.22
N PHE A 274 -15.18 -10.10 1.42
CA PHE A 274 -14.33 -10.60 2.49
C PHE A 274 -15.17 -10.88 3.73
N THR A 275 -15.51 -12.15 3.94
CA THR A 275 -16.26 -12.57 5.14
C THR A 275 -15.37 -12.66 6.38
N VAL A 276 -14.05 -12.67 6.19
CA VAL A 276 -13.04 -12.74 7.26
C VAL A 276 -12.06 -11.58 7.11
N GLU A 277 -11.74 -10.89 8.21
CA GLU A 277 -10.83 -9.72 8.20
C GLU A 277 -9.44 -10.04 7.65
N SER A 278 -8.92 -11.24 7.89
CA SER A 278 -7.60 -11.67 7.40
C SER A 278 -7.54 -11.79 5.87
N GLU A 279 -8.66 -12.07 5.20
CA GLU A 279 -8.71 -12.13 3.74
C GLU A 279 -8.59 -10.73 3.14
N LYS A 280 -9.32 -9.75 3.72
CA LYS A 280 -9.22 -8.34 3.36
C LYS A 280 -7.79 -7.82 3.55
N ASP A 281 -7.20 -8.07 4.72
CA ASP A 281 -5.82 -7.66 5.03
C ASP A 281 -4.81 -8.27 4.05
N THR A 282 -4.98 -9.55 3.69
CA THR A 282 -4.13 -10.21 2.68
C THR A 282 -4.20 -9.52 1.32
N MET A 283 -5.40 -9.12 0.88
CA MET A 283 -5.57 -8.43 -0.40
C MET A 283 -5.02 -6.99 -0.38
N VAL A 284 -5.26 -6.25 0.71
CA VAL A 284 -4.68 -4.91 0.90
C VAL A 284 -3.15 -5.01 0.90
N LEU A 285 -2.58 -5.97 1.63
CA LEU A 285 -1.15 -6.20 1.66
C LEU A 285 -0.58 -6.58 0.29
N TYR A 286 -1.25 -7.45 -0.47
CA TYR A 286 -0.82 -7.80 -1.83
C TYR A 286 -0.64 -6.54 -2.69
N PHE A 287 -1.65 -5.67 -2.75
CA PHE A 287 -1.55 -4.43 -3.52
C PHE A 287 -0.51 -3.46 -2.95
N LEU A 288 -0.36 -3.35 -1.62
CA LEU A 288 0.69 -2.54 -1.00
C LEU A 288 2.10 -3.01 -1.37
N THR A 289 2.34 -4.33 -1.34
CA THR A 289 3.63 -4.91 -1.76
C THR A 289 3.90 -4.64 -3.24
N LYS A 290 2.86 -4.68 -4.07
CA LYS A 290 2.93 -4.38 -5.51
C LYS A 290 3.27 -2.90 -5.78
N VAL A 291 2.60 -1.96 -5.10
CA VAL A 291 2.90 -0.51 -5.16
C VAL A 291 4.31 -0.22 -4.67
N TRP A 292 4.75 -0.87 -3.58
CA TRP A 292 6.10 -0.71 -3.06
C TRP A 292 7.16 -1.20 -4.06
N LEU A 293 6.96 -2.39 -4.63
CA LEU A 293 7.83 -2.94 -5.66
C LEU A 293 7.91 -2.02 -6.89
N ALA A 294 6.77 -1.51 -7.35
CA ALA A 294 6.71 -0.54 -8.44
C ALA A 294 7.53 0.72 -8.14
N ALA A 295 7.45 1.24 -6.92
CA ALA A 295 8.22 2.41 -6.51
C ALA A 295 9.74 2.16 -6.54
N GLN A 296 10.19 0.97 -6.14
CA GLN A 296 11.60 0.58 -6.21
C GLN A 296 12.10 0.51 -7.66
N ILE A 297 11.32 -0.13 -8.53
CA ILE A 297 11.63 -0.26 -9.96
C ILE A 297 11.64 1.11 -10.65
N ARG A 298 10.62 1.93 -10.38
CA ARG A 298 10.55 3.32 -10.86
C ARG A 298 11.76 4.13 -10.44
N ALA A 299 12.29 3.90 -9.24
CA ALA A 299 13.49 4.59 -8.78
C ALA A 299 14.77 4.17 -9.51
N GLU A 300 14.85 2.94 -9.99
CA GLU A 300 15.94 2.45 -10.84
C GLU A 300 15.84 3.00 -12.26
N GLN A 301 14.63 3.00 -12.83
CA GLN A 301 14.38 3.47 -14.20
C GLN A 301 14.49 5.00 -14.31
N ILE A 302 13.93 5.74 -13.34
CA ILE A 302 13.90 7.21 -13.32
C ILE A 302 14.85 7.69 -12.23
N LYS A 303 16.17 7.72 -12.51
CA LYS A 303 17.18 8.11 -11.50
C LYS A 303 17.01 9.53 -10.97
N ASP A 304 16.59 10.45 -11.84
CA ASP A 304 16.29 11.83 -11.46
C ASP A 304 14.96 11.91 -10.70
N LYS A 305 15.03 12.18 -9.39
CA LYS A 305 13.86 12.29 -8.52
C LYS A 305 12.89 13.39 -8.96
N SER A 306 13.36 14.46 -9.59
CA SER A 306 12.51 15.57 -10.03
C SER A 306 11.55 15.19 -11.15
N LYS A 307 11.87 14.12 -11.89
CA LYS A 307 11.04 13.57 -12.97
C LYS A 307 10.02 12.54 -12.50
N ARG A 308 10.08 12.13 -11.23
CA ARG A 308 9.13 11.15 -10.68
C ARG A 308 7.85 11.86 -10.26
N VAL A 309 6.71 11.34 -10.69
CA VAL A 309 5.42 11.80 -10.18
C VAL A 309 5.30 11.40 -8.71
N LYS A 310 4.93 12.37 -7.87
CA LYS A 310 4.62 12.11 -6.46
C LYS A 310 3.35 11.30 -6.35
N VAL A 311 3.38 10.26 -5.53
CA VAL A 311 2.25 9.34 -5.35
C VAL A 311 1.75 9.43 -3.93
N ASN A 312 0.46 9.72 -3.79
CA ASN A 312 -0.22 9.80 -2.51
C ASN A 312 -1.04 8.52 -2.31
N ILE A 313 -0.61 7.70 -1.36
CA ILE A 313 -1.26 6.44 -1.00
C ILE A 313 -2.25 6.73 0.13
N VAL A 314 -3.53 6.57 -0.17
CA VAL A 314 -4.64 6.87 0.73
C VAL A 314 -5.23 5.56 1.25
N ILE A 315 -5.31 5.42 2.57
CA ILE A 315 -5.91 4.27 3.23
C ILE A 315 -6.83 4.74 4.36
N ASP A 316 -8.13 4.48 4.20
CA ASP A 316 -9.13 4.76 5.22
C ASP A 316 -9.15 3.63 6.25
N GLU A 317 -9.15 3.96 7.54
CA GLU A 317 -9.26 3.01 8.65
C GLU A 317 -8.25 1.83 8.58
N LEU A 318 -6.96 2.13 8.34
CA LEU A 318 -5.87 1.13 8.18
C LEU A 318 -5.79 0.12 9.33
N TYR A 319 -6.20 0.49 10.54
CA TYR A 319 -6.18 -0.39 11.72
C TYR A 319 -6.97 -1.70 11.52
N GLN A 320 -7.87 -1.76 10.52
CA GLN A 320 -8.60 -2.98 10.18
C GLN A 320 -7.76 -4.02 9.40
N CYS A 321 -6.50 -3.69 9.07
CA CYS A 321 -5.58 -4.51 8.29
C CYS A 321 -4.20 -4.57 8.98
N ASN A 322 -4.05 -5.46 9.97
CA ASN A 322 -2.86 -5.52 10.85
C ASN A 322 -1.54 -5.80 10.10
N HIS A 323 -1.54 -6.73 9.14
CA HIS A 323 -0.34 -7.06 8.37
C HIS A 323 0.02 -5.93 7.41
N SER A 324 -0.99 -5.30 6.81
CA SER A 324 -0.83 -4.10 6.00
C SER A 324 -0.25 -2.93 6.80
N GLU A 325 -0.73 -2.72 8.03
CA GLU A 325 -0.17 -1.74 8.98
C GLU A 325 1.30 -2.06 9.28
N LYS A 326 1.62 -3.31 9.64
CA LYS A 326 2.98 -3.78 9.91
C LYS A 326 3.92 -3.56 8.73
N PHE A 327 3.46 -3.87 7.52
CA PHE A 327 4.23 -3.68 6.29
C PHE A 327 4.53 -2.19 6.07
N LEU A 328 3.51 -1.33 6.11
CA LEU A 328 3.69 0.12 5.93
C LEU A 328 4.62 0.71 6.98
N THR A 329 4.46 0.35 8.26
CA THR A 329 5.33 0.78 9.36
C THR A 329 6.79 0.45 9.05
N SER A 330 7.08 -0.76 8.56
CA SER A 330 8.45 -1.17 8.22
C SER A 330 9.08 -0.39 7.06
N LYS A 331 8.27 0.27 6.23
CA LYS A 331 8.70 1.04 5.05
C LYS A 331 8.56 2.55 5.23
N LEU A 332 7.94 3.01 6.31
CA LEU A 332 7.48 4.39 6.46
C LEU A 332 8.59 5.41 6.23
N SER A 333 9.75 5.22 6.88
CA SER A 333 10.93 6.10 6.74
C SER A 333 11.58 6.07 5.36
N GLN A 334 11.35 5.01 4.57
CA GLN A 334 11.90 4.85 3.23
C GLN A 334 10.95 5.39 2.16
N MET A 335 9.63 5.29 2.35
CA MET A 335 8.61 5.70 1.38
C MET A 335 8.78 7.13 0.89
N SER A 336 9.11 8.07 1.79
CA SER A 336 9.35 9.47 1.43
C SER A 336 10.50 9.66 0.42
N LYS A 337 11.54 8.82 0.51
CA LYS A 337 12.70 8.83 -0.41
C LYS A 337 12.34 8.33 -1.82
N PHE A 338 11.28 7.54 -1.94
CA PHE A 338 10.73 7.03 -3.20
C PHE A 338 9.62 7.94 -3.78
N ILE A 339 9.44 9.13 -3.21
CA ILE A 339 8.40 10.11 -3.59
C ILE A 339 6.99 9.51 -3.43
N LEU A 340 6.80 8.77 -2.33
CA LEU A 340 5.52 8.27 -1.87
C LEU A 340 5.12 8.98 -0.58
N LYS A 341 3.88 9.41 -0.49
CA LYS A 341 3.27 9.98 0.72
C LYS A 341 2.11 9.09 1.16
N SER A 342 2.09 8.66 2.40
CA SER A 342 0.93 7.97 2.98
C SER A 342 -0.03 8.98 3.62
N ILE A 343 -1.32 8.86 3.31
CA ILE A 343 -2.42 9.59 3.95
C ILE A 343 -3.33 8.54 4.56
N ILE A 344 -3.33 8.46 5.89
CA ILE A 344 -4.02 7.40 6.62
C ILE A 344 -5.09 8.02 7.48
N SER A 345 -6.22 7.35 7.61
CA SER A 345 -7.27 7.74 8.55
C SER A 345 -7.43 6.72 9.68
N CYS A 346 -7.84 7.20 10.85
CA CYS A 346 -8.33 6.36 11.95
C CYS A 346 -9.35 7.11 12.82
N HIS A 347 -10.20 6.38 13.55
CA HIS A 347 -11.02 6.99 14.60
C HIS A 347 -10.20 7.37 15.83
N TYR A 348 -9.29 6.48 16.24
CA TYR A 348 -8.43 6.67 17.40
C TYR A 348 -6.99 6.30 17.08
N LEU A 349 -6.03 7.11 17.55
CA LEU A 349 -4.61 6.83 17.36
C LEU A 349 -4.22 5.47 17.98
N LEU A 350 -4.83 5.11 19.10
CA LEU A 350 -4.62 3.84 19.82
C LEU A 350 -5.05 2.60 19.01
N GLN A 351 -5.84 2.74 17.94
CA GLN A 351 -6.18 1.62 17.07
C GLN A 351 -5.00 1.19 16.20
N LEU A 352 -4.07 2.10 15.89
CA LEU A 352 -2.84 1.80 15.16
C LEU A 352 -1.82 1.17 16.12
N LYS A 353 -1.97 -0.12 16.38
CA LYS A 353 -1.21 -0.85 17.41
C LYS A 353 0.28 -0.95 17.09
N ILE A 354 0.65 -0.92 15.80
CA ILE A 354 2.00 -1.21 15.31
C ILE A 354 2.66 0.06 14.82
N MET A 355 1.93 0.92 14.11
CA MET A 355 2.45 2.11 13.47
C MET A 355 2.67 3.26 14.46
N ARG A 356 1.89 3.31 15.55
CA ARG A 356 1.83 4.45 16.48
C ARG A 356 3.21 4.94 16.93
N ASP A 357 4.10 4.04 17.34
CA ASP A 357 5.43 4.42 17.84
C ASP A 357 6.32 4.99 16.73
N GLU A 358 6.21 4.43 15.52
CA GLU A 358 7.01 4.85 14.37
C GLU A 358 6.55 6.20 13.80
N LEU A 359 5.27 6.60 13.98
CA LEU A 359 4.75 7.87 13.45
C LEU A 359 5.57 9.08 13.94
N ARG A 360 5.97 9.08 15.21
CA ARG A 360 6.78 10.16 15.80
C ARG A 360 8.18 10.19 15.19
N SER A 361 8.84 9.03 15.10
CA SER A 361 10.15 8.86 14.48
C SER A 361 10.16 9.25 13.00
N ALA A 362 9.03 9.01 12.31
CA ALA A 362 8.84 9.30 10.90
C ALA A 362 8.41 10.74 10.61
N ASN A 363 8.36 11.62 11.62
CA ASN A 363 7.95 13.02 11.48
C ASN A 363 6.54 13.21 10.86
N ALA A 364 5.58 12.36 11.22
CA ALA A 364 4.23 12.44 10.69
C ALA A 364 3.54 13.78 11.03
N SER A 365 2.65 14.23 10.15
CA SER A 365 1.71 15.32 10.43
C SER A 365 0.37 14.75 10.89
N TYR A 366 -0.29 15.41 11.82
CA TYR A 366 -1.53 14.96 12.45
C TYR A 366 -2.63 16.01 12.28
N ILE A 367 -3.81 15.56 11.88
CA ILE A 367 -5.00 16.39 11.74
C ILE A 367 -6.08 15.76 12.62
N ILE A 368 -6.37 16.39 13.76
CA ILE A 368 -7.36 15.90 14.74
C ILE A 368 -8.66 16.67 14.54
N ILE A 369 -9.66 15.99 14.01
CA ILE A 369 -10.93 16.60 13.62
C ILE A 369 -11.88 16.68 14.82
N ALA A 370 -12.70 17.74 14.85
CA ALA A 370 -13.76 17.96 15.83
C ALA A 370 -14.61 16.71 16.08
N GLY A 371 -14.95 16.48 17.36
CA GLY A 371 -15.63 15.26 17.82
C GLY A 371 -14.70 14.10 18.15
N SER A 372 -13.38 14.26 17.97
CA SER A 372 -12.38 13.29 18.44
C SER A 372 -12.43 13.14 19.96
N ASP A 373 -12.23 11.90 20.43
CA ASP A 373 -12.16 11.60 21.86
C ASP A 373 -10.91 12.21 22.51
N LYS A 374 -11.03 12.59 23.78
CA LYS A 374 -9.93 13.16 24.57
C LYS A 374 -8.66 12.31 24.58
N LYS A 375 -8.77 10.98 24.47
CA LYS A 375 -7.61 10.09 24.41
C LYS A 375 -6.72 10.40 23.20
N ASN A 376 -7.30 10.86 22.08
CA ASN A 376 -6.50 11.27 20.92
C ASN A 376 -5.68 12.54 21.23
N PHE A 377 -6.21 13.44 22.06
CA PHE A 377 -5.48 14.61 22.53
C PHE A 377 -4.35 14.21 23.48
N ASP A 378 -4.65 13.34 24.45
CA ASP A 378 -3.68 12.89 25.46
C ASP A 378 -2.41 12.29 24.85
N GLU A 379 -2.56 11.56 23.73
CA GLU A 379 -1.46 10.97 22.97
C GLU A 379 -0.48 11.98 22.35
N LEU A 380 -0.93 13.21 22.10
CA LEU A 380 -0.16 14.28 21.47
C LEU A 380 -0.11 15.53 22.35
N LYS A 381 -0.43 15.40 23.64
CA LYS A 381 -0.64 16.52 24.56
C LYS A 381 0.59 17.42 24.66
N SER A 382 1.78 16.83 24.74
CA SER A 382 3.03 17.60 24.82
C SER A 382 3.33 18.32 23.51
N GLU A 383 2.99 17.67 22.40
CA GLU A 383 3.19 18.14 21.05
C GLU A 383 2.19 19.22 20.66
N LEU A 384 0.97 19.24 21.22
CA LEU A 384 -0.09 20.18 20.88
C LEU A 384 -0.08 21.48 21.70
N HIS A 385 0.79 21.60 22.71
CA HIS A 385 0.91 22.83 23.50
C HIS A 385 1.07 24.08 22.60
N PRO A 386 0.34 25.19 22.83
CA PRO A 386 -0.45 25.51 24.03
C PRO A 386 -1.92 25.09 24.00
N PHE A 387 -2.37 24.34 23.00
CA PHE A 387 -3.75 23.85 22.99
C PHE A 387 -4.00 22.89 24.17
N THR A 388 -5.24 22.86 24.62
CA THR A 388 -5.72 22.04 25.72
C THR A 388 -6.76 21.02 25.23
N GLU A 389 -7.07 20.03 26.07
CA GLU A 389 -8.16 19.08 25.79
C GLU A 389 -9.49 19.81 25.58
N GLU A 390 -9.73 20.87 26.35
CA GLU A 390 -10.93 21.69 26.24
C GLU A 390 -11.03 22.40 24.88
N ASP A 391 -9.90 22.85 24.31
CA ASP A 391 -9.87 23.42 22.95
C ASP A 391 -10.31 22.39 21.91
N LEU A 392 -9.87 21.12 22.03
CA LEU A 392 -10.29 20.04 21.12
C LEU A 392 -11.80 19.75 21.26
N MET A 393 -12.28 19.62 22.50
CA MET A 393 -13.68 19.31 22.80
C MET A 393 -14.64 20.41 22.32
N ASN A 394 -14.18 21.67 22.32
CA ASN A 394 -14.95 22.82 21.89
C ASN A 394 -14.77 23.16 20.40
N LEU A 395 -14.02 22.37 19.62
CA LEU A 395 -13.89 22.61 18.19
C LEU A 395 -15.26 22.57 17.51
N PRO A 396 -15.61 23.59 16.71
CA PRO A 396 -16.85 23.54 15.95
C PRO A 396 -16.83 22.40 14.94
N ARG A 397 -18.01 21.91 14.55
CA ARG A 397 -18.14 20.88 13.51
C ARG A 397 -17.35 21.26 12.25
N TYR A 398 -16.68 20.28 11.65
CA TYR A 398 -15.81 20.46 10.49
C TYR A 398 -14.65 21.43 10.73
N HIS A 399 -14.11 21.44 11.95
CA HIS A 399 -12.81 22.03 12.24
C HIS A 399 -11.83 20.96 12.65
N ALA A 400 -10.53 21.25 12.53
CA ALA A 400 -9.47 20.37 12.98
C ALA A 400 -8.40 21.15 13.73
N LEU A 401 -7.86 20.52 14.77
CA LEU A 401 -6.62 20.90 15.41
C LEU A 401 -5.47 20.21 14.66
N ASN A 402 -4.58 21.00 14.09
CA ASN A 402 -3.52 20.52 13.22
C ASN A 402 -2.18 20.55 13.96
N TYR A 403 -1.37 19.51 13.77
CA TYR A 403 0.04 19.43 14.17
C TYR A 403 0.84 19.02 12.93
N VAL A 404 1.38 20.01 12.21
CA VAL A 404 1.90 19.84 10.85
C VAL A 404 3.39 20.08 10.82
N LYS A 405 4.15 19.15 10.24
CA LYS A 405 5.59 19.31 10.03
C LYS A 405 5.83 20.48 9.08
N ASN A 406 6.78 21.36 9.41
CA ASN A 406 7.11 22.53 8.61
C ASN A 406 8.63 22.83 8.68
N VAL A 407 9.11 23.85 7.95
CA VAL A 407 10.55 24.16 7.89
C VAL A 407 11.16 24.53 9.24
N ASN A 408 10.33 25.04 10.16
CA ASN A 408 10.72 25.45 11.51
C ASN A 408 10.45 24.39 12.58
N GLY A 409 10.19 23.14 12.18
CA GLY A 409 9.84 22.05 13.08
C GLY A 409 8.38 21.64 12.91
N TYR A 410 7.50 22.13 13.76
CA TYR A 410 6.06 21.83 13.69
C TYR A 410 5.21 23.05 13.98
N ALA A 411 4.14 23.20 13.20
CA ALA A 411 3.11 24.20 13.36
C ALA A 411 1.89 23.61 14.07
N ARG A 412 1.20 24.44 14.88
CA ARG A 412 -0.06 24.07 15.54
C ARG A 412 -1.09 25.15 15.29
N PHE A 413 -2.22 24.79 14.72
CA PHE A 413 -3.28 25.74 14.42
C PHE A 413 -4.61 25.05 14.17
N ILE A 414 -5.70 25.80 14.30
CA ILE A 414 -7.05 25.31 14.01
C ILE A 414 -7.45 25.74 12.61
N THR A 415 -8.02 24.82 11.83
CA THR A 415 -8.62 25.13 10.53
C THR A 415 -10.08 24.71 10.50
N LYS A 416 -10.89 25.44 9.73
CA LYS A 416 -12.14 24.93 9.18
C LYS A 416 -11.81 24.05 7.98
N LEU A 417 -12.26 22.80 8.00
CA LEU A 417 -12.05 21.83 6.93
C LEU A 417 -12.63 22.32 5.59
N PRO A 418 -12.02 21.96 4.46
CA PRO A 418 -12.56 22.28 3.16
C PRO A 418 -13.93 21.63 2.95
N GLY A 419 -14.79 22.31 2.17
CA GLY A 419 -16.12 21.80 1.81
C GLY A 419 -16.05 20.65 0.79
N ASP A 420 -17.21 20.23 0.32
CA ASP A 420 -17.36 19.17 -0.70
C ASP A 420 -16.55 19.50 -1.97
N ALA A 421 -15.61 18.61 -2.33
CA ALA A 421 -14.70 18.80 -3.45
C ALA A 421 -15.44 18.86 -4.80
N SER A 422 -16.58 18.16 -4.94
CA SER A 422 -17.39 18.17 -6.16
C SER A 422 -18.01 19.53 -6.48
N LYS A 423 -18.10 20.42 -5.47
CA LYS A 423 -18.66 21.77 -5.61
C LYS A 423 -17.61 22.82 -5.93
N ARG A 424 -16.33 22.45 -6.01
CA ARG A 424 -15.28 23.37 -6.46
C ARG A 424 -15.56 23.75 -7.91
N LYS A 425 -15.69 25.05 -8.20
CA LYS A 425 -15.76 25.53 -9.58
C LYS A 425 -14.44 25.16 -10.26
N ARG A 426 -14.48 24.23 -11.21
CA ARG A 426 -13.30 23.94 -12.04
C ARG A 426 -12.92 25.24 -12.75
N PRO A 427 -11.65 25.68 -12.67
CA PRO A 427 -11.19 26.71 -13.58
C PRO A 427 -11.45 26.20 -15.00
N SER A 428 -12.12 27.01 -15.82
CA SER A 428 -12.23 26.73 -17.25
C SER A 428 -10.83 26.57 -17.79
N THR A 429 -10.51 25.38 -18.28
CA THR A 429 -9.30 25.13 -19.07
C THR A 429 -9.41 26.02 -20.31
N GLU A 430 -8.65 27.12 -20.33
CA GLU A 430 -8.31 27.85 -21.55
C GLU A 430 -7.28 27.08 -22.38
#